data_AF-A0A3M1QTI0-F1
#
_entry.id   AF-A0A3M1QTI0-F1
#
_cell.length_a   1.000
_cell.length_b   1.000
_cell.length_c   1.000
_cell.angle_alpha   90.00
_cell.angle_beta   90.00
_cell.angle_gamma   90.00
#
_symmetry.space_group_name_H-M   'P 1'
#
loop_
_entity.id
_entity.type
_entity.pdbx_description
1 polymer ?
#
loop_
_entity_poly.entity_id
_entity_poly.type
_entity_poly.pdbx_seq_one_letter_code
_entity_poly.pdbx_strand_id
1 'polypeptide(L)'
;MRLKRTQVRPNVDDLTASEARYLQDHFAEFAGEVLVHHKPILWERIRELQVVKAPRISGLSGLIVRYLIHGDERYHVGIYYDDYEAVLPNVTLNTARYVVQSIAYYAPGPIHYIGPEDLSPVIDD
;
A
#
# COMPACT_ATOMS: atom_id res chain seq x y z
N MET A 1 4.47 12.17 10.69
CA MET A 1 3.72 11.12 11.41
C MET A 1 4.52 9.83 11.38
N ARG A 2 4.35 8.95 12.37
CA ARG A 2 4.90 7.58 12.34
C ARG A 2 3.77 6.56 12.32
N LEU A 3 3.96 5.44 11.61
CA LEU A 3 3.03 4.32 11.72
C LEU A 3 3.09 3.74 13.14
N LYS A 4 1.92 3.57 13.75
CA LYS A 4 1.79 2.82 14.99
C LYS A 4 1.82 1.33 14.66
N ARG A 5 2.69 0.58 15.33
CA ARG A 5 2.73 -0.87 15.19
C ARG A 5 1.39 -1.49 15.61
N THR A 6 0.82 -2.32 14.75
CA THR A 6 -0.45 -3.02 15.01
C THR A 6 -0.18 -4.42 15.57
N GLN A 7 -1.10 -4.92 16.41
CA GLN A 7 -1.05 -6.29 16.95
C GLN A 7 -1.99 -7.24 16.17
N VAL A 8 -2.73 -6.70 15.21
CA VAL A 8 -3.73 -7.41 14.43
C VAL A 8 -3.23 -7.51 13.00
N ARG A 9 -3.25 -8.73 12.47
CA ARG A 9 -2.90 -8.99 11.07
C ARG A 9 -3.90 -8.26 10.15
N PRO A 10 -3.45 -7.70 9.02
CA PRO A 10 -4.34 -7.06 8.04
C PRO A 10 -5.45 -8.01 7.59
N ASN A 11 -6.66 -7.47 7.49
CA ASN A 11 -7.81 -8.24 7.04
C ASN A 11 -7.80 -8.38 5.52
N VAL A 12 -7.86 -9.62 5.03
CA VAL A 12 -7.98 -9.92 3.59
C VAL A 12 -9.42 -9.89 3.10
N ASP A 13 -10.41 -10.00 4.00
CA ASP A 13 -11.82 -10.11 3.64
C ASP A 13 -12.38 -8.81 3.03
N ASP A 14 -11.69 -7.69 3.24
CA ASP A 14 -12.04 -6.38 2.66
C ASP A 14 -11.53 -6.21 1.21
N LEU A 15 -10.82 -7.22 0.68
CA LEU A 15 -10.30 -7.22 -0.68
C LEU A 15 -11.25 -7.95 -1.64
N THR A 16 -11.49 -7.33 -2.78
CA THR A 16 -12.07 -7.99 -3.94
C THR A 16 -11.10 -9.03 -4.51
N ALA A 17 -11.63 -9.99 -5.28
CA ALA A 17 -10.79 -11.01 -5.91
C ALA A 17 -9.71 -10.43 -6.85
N SER A 18 -9.99 -9.30 -7.50
CA SER A 18 -8.99 -8.62 -8.35
C SER A 18 -7.89 -7.96 -7.55
N GLU A 19 -8.21 -7.36 -6.40
CA GLU A 19 -7.21 -6.76 -5.50
C GLU A 19 -6.34 -7.83 -4.84
N ALA A 20 -6.96 -8.94 -4.41
CA ALA A 20 -6.23 -10.08 -3.86
C ALA A 20 -5.25 -10.67 -4.89
N ARG A 21 -5.66 -10.81 -6.15
CA ARG A 21 -4.76 -11.27 -7.22
C ARG A 21 -3.64 -10.27 -7.50
N TYR A 22 -3.94 -8.97 -7.55
CA TYR A 22 -2.91 -7.94 -7.71
C TYR A 22 -1.86 -8.02 -6.59
N LEU A 23 -2.28 -8.18 -5.33
CA LEU A 23 -1.37 -8.35 -4.21
C LEU A 23 -0.55 -9.64 -4.33
N GLN A 24 -1.14 -10.77 -4.71
CA GLN A 24 -0.38 -12.01 -4.95
C GLN A 24 0.76 -11.82 -5.97
N ASP A 25 0.53 -11.03 -7.02
CA ASP A 25 1.51 -10.79 -8.09
C ASP A 25 2.55 -9.71 -7.74
N HIS A 26 2.25 -8.82 -6.79
CA HIS A 26 3.06 -7.61 -6.58
C HIS A 26 3.45 -7.30 -5.13
N PHE A 27 2.82 -7.92 -4.14
CA PHE A 27 3.04 -7.71 -2.71
C PHE A 27 2.74 -9.00 -1.92
N ALA A 28 3.78 -9.76 -1.60
CA ALA A 28 3.66 -11.02 -0.86
C ALA A 28 4.46 -10.98 0.45
N GLU A 29 3.77 -11.24 1.56
CA GLU A 29 4.34 -11.22 2.91
C GLU A 29 5.01 -12.54 3.28
N PHE A 30 6.20 -12.48 3.86
CA PHE A 30 6.91 -13.61 4.47
C PHE A 30 7.42 -13.22 5.86
N ALA A 31 7.88 -14.19 6.64
CA ALA A 31 8.22 -13.98 8.05
C ALA A 31 9.31 -12.92 8.27
N GLY A 32 10.31 -12.84 7.38
CA GLY A 32 11.43 -11.90 7.50
C GLY A 32 11.47 -10.79 6.43
N GLU A 33 10.64 -10.90 5.40
CA GLU A 33 10.67 -10.03 4.24
C GLU A 33 9.31 -9.88 3.58
N VAL A 34 9.21 -8.88 2.72
CA VAL A 34 8.12 -8.73 1.77
C VAL A 34 8.66 -8.76 0.36
N LEU A 35 8.00 -9.48 -0.54
CA LEU A 35 8.28 -9.40 -1.95
C LEU A 35 7.43 -8.28 -2.54
N VAL A 36 8.09 -7.26 -3.11
CA VAL A 36 7.43 -6.22 -3.90
C VAL A 36 7.89 -6.34 -5.34
N HIS A 37 6.95 -6.59 -6.27
CA HIS A 37 7.26 -6.98 -7.65
C HIS A 37 8.32 -8.10 -7.75
N HIS A 38 8.15 -9.15 -6.94
CA HIS A 38 9.08 -10.29 -6.80
C HIS A 38 10.50 -9.93 -6.32
N LYS A 39 10.73 -8.71 -5.83
CA LYS A 39 12.00 -8.31 -5.21
C LYS A 39 11.87 -8.35 -3.69
N PRO A 40 12.75 -9.07 -2.99
CA PRO A 40 12.71 -9.13 -1.54
C PRO A 40 13.15 -7.82 -0.90
N ILE A 41 12.39 -7.38 0.10
CA ILE A 41 12.68 -6.25 0.98
C ILE A 41 12.56 -6.75 2.42
N LEU A 42 13.66 -6.69 3.18
CA LEU A 42 13.63 -7.03 4.59
C LEU A 42 12.79 -6.02 5.36
N TRP A 43 11.90 -6.49 6.23
CA TRP A 43 11.02 -5.62 7.02
C TRP A 43 11.79 -4.57 7.84
N GLU A 44 12.97 -4.94 8.36
CA GLU A 44 13.85 -4.08 9.16
C GLU A 44 14.49 -2.92 8.38
N ARG A 45 14.50 -3.01 7.04
CA ARG A 45 15.11 -2.01 6.16
C ARG A 45 14.14 -0.94 5.69
N ILE A 46 12.84 -1.17 5.82
CA ILE A 46 11.82 -0.17 5.48
C ILE A 46 11.95 0.99 6.46
N ARG A 47 12.01 2.22 5.93
CA ARG A 47 12.16 3.45 6.73
C ARG A 47 10.97 4.37 6.59
N GLU A 48 10.39 4.42 5.39
CA GLU A 48 9.31 5.33 5.08
C GLU A 48 8.27 4.65 4.18
N LEU A 49 7.02 5.01 4.42
CA LEU A 49 5.89 4.65 3.61
C LEU A 49 5.15 5.92 3.18
N GLN A 50 4.97 6.08 1.88
CA GLN A 50 4.25 7.20 1.31
C GLN A 50 3.03 6.70 0.53
N VAL A 51 1.87 7.30 0.78
CA VAL A 51 0.63 7.02 0.05
C VAL A 51 0.11 8.33 -0.55
N VAL A 52 0.10 8.40 -1.88
CA VAL A 52 -0.39 9.57 -2.61
C VAL A 52 -1.56 9.21 -3.50
N LYS A 53 -2.50 10.14 -3.65
CA LYS A 53 -3.64 9.98 -4.55
C LYS A 53 -3.17 10.11 -6.00
N ALA A 54 -3.50 9.14 -6.84
CA ALA A 54 -3.16 9.14 -8.25
C ALA A 54 -3.95 10.22 -9.01
N PRO A 55 -3.31 11.02 -9.89
CA PRO A 55 -4.01 12.00 -10.70
C PRO A 55 -5.00 11.33 -11.65
N ARG A 56 -6.25 11.79 -11.64
CA ARG A 56 -7.30 11.31 -12.56
C ARG A 56 -6.93 11.73 -13.99
N ILE A 57 -6.44 10.82 -14.83
CA ILE A 57 -6.29 11.08 -16.27
C ILE A 57 -7.69 11.14 -16.89
N SER A 58 -8.26 12.33 -17.00
CA SER A 58 -9.48 12.59 -17.76
C SER A 58 -9.14 12.88 -19.22
N GLY A 59 -8.79 11.82 -19.98
CA GLY A 59 -8.70 11.89 -21.45
C GLY A 59 -10.06 11.60 -22.11
N LEU A 60 -10.27 12.08 -23.35
CA LEU A 60 -11.49 11.87 -24.15
C LEU A 60 -11.87 10.39 -24.34
N SER A 61 -10.90 9.47 -24.25
CA SER A 61 -11.12 8.01 -24.25
C SER A 61 -11.77 7.47 -22.96
N GLY A 62 -11.85 8.30 -21.91
CA GLY A 62 -12.38 7.93 -20.59
C GLY A 62 -13.91 8.00 -20.45
N LEU A 63 -14.64 8.48 -21.46
CA LEU A 63 -16.11 8.53 -21.39
C LEU A 63 -16.77 7.15 -21.54
N ILE A 64 -16.13 6.23 -22.26
CA ILE A 64 -16.68 4.88 -22.54
C ILE A 64 -16.34 3.89 -21.41
N VAL A 65 -15.20 4.06 -20.72
CA VAL A 65 -14.81 3.20 -19.58
C VAL A 65 -15.52 3.58 -18.27
N ARG A 66 -16.13 4.78 -18.21
CA ARG A 66 -16.83 5.30 -17.03
C ARG A 66 -18.02 4.45 -16.55
N TYR A 67 -18.58 3.60 -17.40
CA TYR A 67 -19.78 2.83 -17.08
C TYR A 67 -19.52 1.38 -16.62
N LEU A 68 -18.29 0.86 -16.69
CA LEU A 68 -18.00 -0.53 -16.32
C LEU A 68 -17.20 -0.69 -15.02
N ILE A 69 -16.53 0.36 -14.56
CA ILE A 69 -15.76 0.37 -13.32
C ILE A 69 -16.22 1.59 -12.54
N HIS A 70 -16.97 1.39 -11.47
CA HIS A 70 -17.24 2.43 -10.47
C HIS A 70 -15.90 3.09 -10.12
N GLY A 71 -15.74 4.35 -10.53
CA GLY A 71 -14.47 5.05 -10.57
C GLY A 71 -14.00 5.48 -9.19
N ASP A 72 -13.55 4.52 -8.39
CA ASP A 72 -13.00 4.78 -7.08
C ASP A 72 -11.62 5.45 -7.17
N GLU A 73 -11.32 6.24 -6.15
CA GLU A 73 -10.05 6.94 -6.01
C GLU A 73 -8.89 5.94 -6.01
N ARG A 74 -7.83 6.29 -6.74
CA ARG A 74 -6.64 5.44 -6.91
C ARG A 74 -5.46 6.06 -6.18
N TYR A 75 -4.54 5.22 -5.75
CA TYR A 75 -3.39 5.60 -4.94
C TYR A 75 -2.10 4.99 -5.49
N HIS A 76 -0.98 5.65 -5.23
CA HIS A 76 0.35 5.07 -5.34
C HIS A 76 0.89 4.87 -3.93
N VAL A 77 1.42 3.67 -3.65
CA VAL A 77 2.09 3.37 -2.39
C VAL A 77 3.58 3.22 -2.66
N GLY A 78 4.38 4.16 -2.17
CA GLY A 78 5.84 4.13 -2.22
C GLY A 78 6.41 3.57 -0.92
N ILE A 79 7.21 2.51 -1.02
CA ILE A 79 7.90 1.83 0.07
C ILE A 79 9.39 2.14 -0.06
N TYR A 80 9.93 2.90 0.88
CA TYR A 80 11.32 3.33 0.87
C TYR A 80 12.15 2.52 1.87
N TYR A 81 13.26 1.97 1.39
CA TYR A 81 14.14 1.09 2.14
C TYR A 81 15.58 1.29 1.69
N ASP A 82 16.51 1.42 2.64
CA ASP A 82 17.89 1.84 2.36
C ASP A 82 17.91 3.07 1.40
N ASP A 83 18.60 2.98 0.26
CA ASP A 83 18.64 4.02 -0.80
C ASP A 83 17.69 3.72 -1.99
N TYR A 84 16.70 2.85 -1.78
CA TYR A 84 15.82 2.33 -2.83
C TYR A 84 14.34 2.63 -2.55
N GLU A 85 13.55 2.58 -3.63
CA GLU A 85 12.10 2.71 -3.60
C GLU A 85 11.47 1.54 -4.37
N ALA A 86 10.35 1.04 -3.84
CA ALA A 86 9.42 0.20 -4.57
C ALA A 86 8.04 0.85 -4.55
N VAL A 87 7.38 0.91 -5.71
CA VAL A 87 6.08 1.60 -5.86
C VAL A 87 5.02 0.61 -6.29
N LEU A 88 3.90 0.58 -5.58
CA LEU A 88 2.67 -0.09 -6.02
C LEU A 88 1.73 0.97 -6.62
N PRO A 89 1.67 1.10 -7.97
CA PRO A 89 0.92 2.17 -8.59
C PRO A 89 -0.55 1.83 -8.81
N ASN A 90 -1.39 2.87 -8.80
CA ASN A 90 -2.80 2.80 -9.22
C ASN A 90 -3.64 1.76 -8.47
N VAL A 91 -3.37 1.60 -7.18
CA VAL A 91 -4.10 0.68 -6.29
C VAL A 91 -5.37 1.34 -5.75
N THR A 92 -6.33 0.54 -5.31
CA THR A 92 -7.52 1.05 -4.61
C THR A 92 -7.17 1.49 -3.18
N LEU A 93 -8.11 2.15 -2.51
CA LEU A 93 -7.99 2.46 -1.08
C LEU A 93 -7.80 1.20 -0.22
N ASN A 94 -8.56 0.13 -0.49
CA ASN A 94 -8.48 -1.10 0.31
C ASN A 94 -7.13 -1.81 0.11
N THR A 95 -6.61 -1.85 -1.12
CA THR A 95 -5.26 -2.36 -1.37
C THR A 95 -4.19 -1.51 -0.69
N ALA A 96 -4.29 -0.18 -0.75
CA ALA A 96 -3.36 0.69 -0.04
C ALA A 96 -3.43 0.47 1.48
N ARG A 97 -4.63 0.37 2.05
CA ARG A 97 -4.87 0.07 3.46
C ARG A 97 -4.21 -1.24 3.87
N TYR A 98 -4.44 -2.30 3.09
CA TYR A 98 -3.84 -3.62 3.33
C TYR A 98 -2.32 -3.51 3.42
N VAL A 99 -1.67 -2.90 2.42
CA VAL A 99 -0.20 -2.74 2.37
C VAL A 99 0.33 -1.96 3.57
N VAL A 100 -0.31 -0.83 3.90
CA VAL A 100 0.10 0.02 5.04
C VAL A 100 -0.01 -0.77 6.34
N GLN A 101 -1.10 -1.49 6.55
CA GLN A 101 -1.32 -2.31 7.75
C GLN A 101 -0.34 -3.49 7.82
N SER A 102 0.01 -4.12 6.69
CA SER A 102 1.02 -5.18 6.65
C SER A 102 2.37 -4.65 7.12
N ILE A 103 2.79 -3.51 6.58
CA ILE A 103 4.05 -2.87 7.00
C ILE A 103 3.98 -2.49 8.48
N ALA A 104 2.88 -1.90 8.95
CA ALA A 104 2.70 -1.57 10.36
C ALA A 104 2.72 -2.80 11.29
N TYR A 105 2.32 -3.98 10.81
CA TYR A 105 2.30 -5.21 11.59
C TYR A 105 3.69 -5.89 11.64
N TYR A 106 4.34 -6.05 10.48
CA TYR A 106 5.58 -6.82 10.35
C TYR A 106 6.87 -6.00 10.58
N ALA A 107 6.88 -4.69 10.28
CA ALA A 107 8.08 -3.89 10.45
C ALA A 107 8.45 -3.78 11.94
N PRO A 108 9.70 -4.15 12.33
CA PRO A 108 10.11 -4.15 13.72
C PRO A 108 10.44 -2.74 14.24
N GLY A 109 10.77 -1.81 13.35
CA GLY A 109 11.18 -0.45 13.67
C GLY A 109 10.11 0.60 13.37
N PRO A 110 10.32 1.85 13.82
CA PRO A 110 9.44 2.96 13.48
C PRO A 110 9.51 3.25 11.98
N ILE A 111 8.36 3.44 11.35
CA ILE A 111 8.22 3.79 9.93
C ILE A 111 7.68 5.22 9.82
N HIS A 112 8.39 6.09 9.10
CA HIS A 112 7.88 7.41 8.76
C HIS A 112 6.69 7.27 7.79
N TYR A 113 5.61 7.99 8.04
CA TYR A 113 4.38 7.87 7.25
C TYR A 113 3.94 9.21 6.69
N ILE A 114 3.67 9.20 5.38
CA ILE A 114 3.13 10.33 4.63
C ILE A 114 1.93 9.82 3.84
N GLY A 115 0.71 10.12 4.28
CA GLY A 115 -0.49 9.68 3.59
C GLY A 115 -1.76 9.96 4.37
N PRO A 116 -2.91 9.48 3.89
CA PRO A 116 -4.19 9.60 4.60
C PRO A 116 -4.16 8.93 5.97
N GLU A 117 -4.77 9.56 6.98
CA GLU A 117 -4.78 9.07 8.38
C GLU A 117 -5.67 7.83 8.58
N ASP A 118 -6.58 7.54 7.66
CA ASP A 118 -7.56 6.45 7.75
C ASP A 118 -7.05 5.09 7.24
N LEU A 119 -5.80 5.03 6.76
CA LEU A 119 -5.19 3.77 6.27
C LEU A 119 -4.61 2.92 7.39
N SER A 120 -4.06 3.53 8.43
CA SER A 120 -3.54 2.82 9.60
C SER A 120 -3.40 3.81 10.76
N PRO A 121 -3.49 3.36 12.03
CA PRO A 121 -3.21 4.22 13.15
C PRO A 121 -1.80 4.84 13.06
N VAL A 122 -1.72 6.14 13.29
CA VAL A 122 -0.47 6.91 13.32
C VAL A 122 -0.23 7.50 14.71
N ILE A 123 1.01 7.86 14.98
CA ILE A 123 1.41 8.63 16.16
C ILE A 123 2.03 9.93 15.65
N ASP A 124 1.56 11.05 16.19
CA ASP A 124 2.22 12.34 16.05
C ASP A 124 3.42 12.38 17.00
N ASP A 125 4.59 12.73 16.45
CA ASP A 125 5.81 12.96 17.25
C ASP A 125 5.66 14.23 18.13
#